data_AF-A0A3B0Z1R0-F1
#
_entry.id   AF-A0A3B0Z1R0-F1
#
_cell.length_a   1.000
_cell.length_b   1.000
_cell.length_c   1.000
_cell.angle_alpha   90.00
_cell.angle_beta   90.00
_cell.angle_gamma   90.00
#
_symmetry.space_group_name_H-M   'P 1'
#
loop_
_entity.id
_entity.type
_entity.pdbx_description
1 polymer ?
#
loop_
_entity_poly.entity_id
_entity_poly.type
_entity_poly.pdbx_seq_one_letter_code
_entity_poly.pdbx_strand_id
1 'polypeptide(L)' 'MSTQTSTHWLELLVAVAALAAIQLWLRPLLPVDETRYLSVAWEMWSRGDFLVPYLNGEAYSHKPPLLFW' A
#
# COMPACT_ATOMS: atom_id res chain seq x y z
N MET A 1 -1.03 -25.57 35.24
CA MET A 1 -1.29 -24.12 35.36
C MET A 1 -0.30 -23.39 34.46
N SER A 2 -0.59 -23.25 33.15
CA SER A 2 0.34 -22.66 32.17
C SER A 2 -0.30 -22.14 30.86
N THR A 3 -1.63 -22.05 30.76
CA THR A 3 -2.31 -21.60 29.54
C THR A 3 -2.49 -20.07 29.46
N GLN A 4 -2.12 -19.32 30.50
CA GLN A 4 -2.41 -17.89 30.59
C GLN A 4 -1.49 -17.03 29.70
N THR A 5 -0.22 -17.41 29.54
CA THR A 5 0.75 -16.65 28.75
C THR A 5 0.52 -16.75 27.24
N SER A 6 -0.08 -17.83 26.73
CA SER A 6 -0.31 -17.98 25.28
C SER A 6 -1.48 -17.14 24.76
N THR A 7 -2.49 -16.88 25.59
CA THR A 7 -3.68 -16.11 25.19
C THR A 7 -3.36 -14.62 24.99
N HIS A 8 -2.50 -14.04 25.83
CA HIS A 8 -2.17 -12.61 25.76
C HIS A 8 -1.42 -12.21 24.48
N TRP A 9 -0.61 -13.10 23.90
CA TRP A 9 0.05 -12.84 22.61
C TRP A 9 -0.94 -12.78 21.46
N LEU A 10 -1.95 -13.66 21.46
CA LEU A 10 -3.00 -13.64 20.45
C LEU A 10 -3.86 -12.39 20.57
N GLU A 11 -4.24 -12.00 21.79
CA GLU A 11 -4.96 -10.75 22.05
C GLU A 11 -4.17 -9.54 21.56
N LEU A 12 -2.86 -9.49 21.82
CA LEU A 12 -1.99 -8.41 21.36
C LEU A 12 -1.90 -8.38 19.82
N LEU A 13 -1.73 -9.54 19.17
CA LEU A 13 -1.68 -9.61 17.71
C LEU A 13 -2.99 -9.15 17.08
N VAL A 14 -4.12 -9.57 17.64
CA VAL A 14 -5.45 -9.13 17.19
C VAL A 14 -5.62 -7.62 17.40
N ALA A 15 -5.19 -7.09 18.55
CA ALA A 15 -5.26 -5.65 18.82
C ALA A 15 -4.40 -4.84 17.84
N VAL A 16 -3.17 -5.28 17.55
CA VAL A 16 -2.27 -4.64 16.58
C VAL A 16 -2.86 -4.69 15.17
N ALA A 17 -3.39 -5.85 14.75
CA ALA A 17 -4.03 -5.99 13.44
C ALA A 17 -5.27 -5.10 13.30
N ALA A 18 -6.10 -5.02 14.35
CA ALA A 18 -7.28 -4.17 14.37
C ALA A 18 -6.90 -2.68 14.28
N LEU A 19 -5.89 -2.24 15.03
CA LEU A 19 -5.39 -0.86 14.95
C LEU A 19 -4.82 -0.53 13.56
N ALA A 20 -4.07 -1.45 12.96
CA ALA A 20 -3.55 -1.29 11.60
C ALA A 20 -4.69 -1.18 10.58
N ALA A 21 -5.72 -2.03 10.68
CA ALA A 21 -6.89 -1.97 9.80
C ALA A 21 -7.64 -0.64 9.95
N ILE A 22 -7.91 -0.20 11.18
CA ILE A 22 -8.56 1.09 11.44
C ILE A 22 -7.74 2.24 10.84
N GLN A 23 -6.41 2.20 10.99
CA GLN A 23 -5.53 3.21 10.42
C GLN A 23 -5.59 3.24 8.89
N LEU A 24 -5.65 2.08 8.23
CA LEU A 24 -5.81 2.00 6.77
C LEU A 24 -7.17 2.52 6.31
N TRP A 25 -8.24 2.27 7.09
CA TRP A 25 -9.60 2.70 6.77
C TRP A 25 -9.83 4.20 6.98
N LEU A 26 -9.26 4.78 8.02
CA LEU A 26 -9.51 6.17 8.41
C LEU A 26 -8.50 7.15 7.81
N ARG A 27 -7.37 6.68 7.27
CA ARG A 27 -6.36 7.57 6.69
C ARG A 27 -6.80 8.01 5.30
N PRO A 28 -7.04 9.30 5.06
CA PRO A 28 -7.23 9.78 3.70
C PRO A 28 -5.95 9.54 2.91
N LEU A 29 -6.09 9.34 1.60
CA LEU A 29 -4.95 9.39 0.69
C LEU A 29 -4.34 10.80 0.80
N LEU A 30 -3.15 10.91 1.39
CA LEU A 30 -2.47 12.18 1.56
C LEU A 30 -2.05 12.72 0.20
N PRO A 31 -2.22 14.02 -0.06
CA PRO A 31 -2.03 14.55 -1.40
C PRO A 31 -0.54 14.57 -1.80
N VAL A 32 -0.36 14.45 -3.11
CA VAL A 32 0.86 14.51 -3.93
C VAL A 32 1.56 13.18 -4.23
N ASP A 33 1.89 12.35 -3.25
CA ASP A 33 2.70 11.15 -3.52
C ASP A 33 1.85 9.88 -3.68
N GLU A 34 0.88 9.67 -2.78
CA GLU A 34 0.04 8.47 -2.77
C GLU A 34 -0.88 8.41 -4.00
N THR A 35 -1.52 9.52 -4.34
CA THR A 35 -2.36 9.62 -5.54
C THR A 35 -1.55 9.50 -6.82
N ARG A 36 -0.34 10.06 -6.85
CA ARG A 36 0.53 10.02 -8.03
C ARG A 36 1.00 8.60 -8.31
N TYR A 37 1.49 7.89 -7.30
CA TYR A 37 1.95 6.51 -7.48
C TYR A 37 0.80 5.57 -7.85
N LEU A 38 -0.39 5.79 -7.28
CA LEU A 38 -1.58 5.06 -7.69
C LEU A 38 -1.93 5.31 -9.17
N SER A 39 -1.91 6.57 -9.62
CA SER A 39 -2.14 6.90 -11.03
C SER A 39 -1.11 6.23 -11.95
N VAL A 40 0.17 6.19 -11.56
CA VAL A 40 1.23 5.55 -12.34
C VAL A 40 1.00 4.04 -12.47
N ALA A 41 0.77 3.36 -11.36
CA ALA A 41 0.48 1.92 -11.36
C ALA A 41 -0.78 1.61 -12.19
N TRP A 42 -1.81 2.46 -12.08
CA TRP A 42 -3.04 2.34 -12.85
C TRP A 42 -2.82 2.50 -14.37
N GLU A 43 -2.00 3.46 -14.79
CA GLU A 43 -1.67 3.64 -16.21
C GLU A 43 -0.84 2.47 -16.75
N MET A 44 0.13 1.95 -16.00
CA MET A 44 0.88 0.76 -16.38
C MET A 44 -0.03 -0.45 -16.56
N TRP A 45 -0.92 -0.70 -15.59
CA TRP A 45 -1.90 -1.78 -15.65
C TRP A 45 -2.87 -1.65 -16.83
N SER A 46 -3.47 -0.46 -17.01
CA SER A 46 -4.46 -0.21 -18.06
C SER A 46 -3.87 -0.24 -19.48
N ARG A 47 -2.57 0.08 -19.64
CA ARG A 47 -1.85 -0.01 -20.91
C ARG A 47 -1.24 -1.39 -21.17
N GLY A 48 -1.00 -2.18 -20.12
CA GLY A 48 -0.22 -3.41 -20.21
C GLY A 48 1.28 -3.18 -20.41
N ASP A 49 1.78 -1.97 -20.19
CA ASP A 49 3.21 -1.63 -20.24
C ASP A 49 3.76 -1.53 -18.81
N PHE A 50 4.50 -2.56 -18.42
CA PHE A 50 5.08 -2.66 -17.08
C PHE A 50 6.57 -2.26 -17.03
N LEU A 51 7.17 -1.87 -18.16
CA LEU A 51 8.59 -1.50 -18.21
C LEU A 51 8.77 0.02 -18.05
N VAL A 52 7.85 0.81 -18.61
CA VAL A 52 7.93 2.28 -18.59
C VAL A 52 6.76 2.84 -17.76
N PRO A 53 7.04 3.47 -16.61
CA PRO A 53 6.00 4.16 -15.84
C PRO A 53 5.44 5.36 -16.62
N TYR A 54 4.13 5.59 -16.51
CA TYR A 54 3.44 6.74 -17.12
C TYR A 54 2.64 7.52 -16.09
N LEU A 55 2.61 8.85 -16.20
CA LEU A 55 1.78 9.73 -15.39
C LEU A 55 1.11 10.77 -16.28
N ASN A 56 -0.22 10.73 -16.34
CA ASN A 56 -1.04 11.56 -17.22
C ASN A 56 -0.60 11.45 -18.69
N GLY A 57 -0.19 10.26 -19.12
CA GLY A 57 0.27 9.99 -20.49
C GLY A 57 1.73 10.30 -20.79
N GLU A 58 2.45 10.97 -19.89
CA GLU A 58 3.88 11.28 -20.02
C GLU A 58 4.75 10.23 -19.33
N ALA A 59 5.95 9.97 -19.87
CA ALA A 59 6.88 9.00 -19.28
C ALA A 59 7.40 9.47 -17.92
N TYR A 60 7.25 8.63 -16.90
CA TYR A 60 7.61 8.89 -15.52
C TYR A 60 8.91 8.16 -15.13
N SER A 61 9.99 8.43 -15.88
CA SER A 61 11.25 7.65 -15.83
C SER A 61 12.15 7.92 -14.62
N HIS A 62 11.73 8.78 -13.69
CA HIS A 62 12.55 9.20 -12.56
C HIS A 62 12.40 8.28 -11.33
N LYS A 63 11.61 7.21 -11.44
CA LYS A 63 11.47 6.11 -10.48
C LYS A 63 11.50 4.77 -11.22
N PRO A 64 12.09 3.71 -10.64
CA PRO A 64 12.11 2.40 -11.27
C PRO A 64 10.70 1.78 -11.31
N PRO A 65 10.39 0.95 -12.33
CA PRO A 65 9.05 0.39 -12.53
C PRO A 65 8.62 -0.58 -11.41
N LEU A 66 9.55 -1.19 -10.68
CA LEU A 66 9.26 -2.11 -9.57
C LEU A 66 8.42 -1.48 -8.46
N LEU A 67 8.40 -0.15 -8.34
CA LEU A 67 7.54 0.56 -7.39
C LEU A 67 6.05 0.55 -7.77
N PHE A 68 5.72 0.16 -9.01
CA PHE A 68 4.39 0.29 -9.62
C PHE A 68 3.84 -1.01 -10.22
N TRP A 69 4.58 -2.12 -10.08
CA TRP A 69 4.12 -3.47 -10.41
C TRP A 69 3.13 -3.96 -9.34
#